data_AF-A0A0H3GK91-F1
#
_entry.id   AF-A0A0H3GK91-F1
#
_cell.length_a   1.000
_cell.length_b   1.000
_cell.length_c   1.000
_cell.angle_alpha   90.00
_cell.angle_beta   90.00
_cell.angle_gamma   90.00
#
_symmetry.space_group_name_H-M   'P 1'
#
loop_
_entity.id
_entity.type
_entity.pdbx_description
1 polymer ?
#
loop_
_entity_poly.entity_id
_entity_poly.type
_entity_poly.pdbx_seq_one_letter_code
_entity_poly.pdbx_strand_id
1 'polypeptide(L)'
;MKRGVRPDMVTDQTSAHDPLHGYLPKGWSWEEYQQKAESDPQGTILAAKRSMADHVQAMLAFHEMGVPTFDYGNNIRQMAQEVGVSNAFDFPGFVPAYIRPLFCRGIGPFRWVALSGDPQDIYKTDAKVKEIIKDDQHLHHWLDMARERISFQGLPARICWVGLEWRQKLGLAFNEMVRSGEVSAPIVIGRDHLDSGSVASPNRETEAMRDGSDAVSDWPLLNALLNTASGATWVSLHHGGGVGMGFSQHSGMVIVCDGTDEAAARIARVLHNDPATGVMRHADAGYEIAIECAAEQGLNLPMVAATQGNAK
;
A
#
# COMPACT_ATOMS: atom_id res chain seq x y z
N MET A 1 29.21 -1.22 -7.06
CA MET A 1 29.97 -2.45 -7.33
C MET A 1 31.44 -2.24 -7.68
N LYS A 2 31.85 -1.95 -8.93
CA LYS A 2 33.28 -2.01 -9.35
C LYS A 2 34.30 -1.20 -8.52
N ARG A 3 33.84 -0.16 -7.83
CA ARG A 3 34.69 0.69 -6.95
C ARG A 3 34.83 0.15 -5.51
N GLY A 4 34.22 -0.98 -5.17
CA GLY A 4 34.24 -1.53 -3.82
C GLY A 4 33.42 -0.76 -2.78
N VAL A 5 32.61 0.22 -3.19
CA VAL A 5 31.66 0.89 -2.29
C VAL A 5 30.64 -0.12 -1.80
N ARG A 6 30.39 -0.15 -0.49
CA ARG A 6 29.42 -1.01 0.17
C ARG A 6 28.36 -0.14 0.87
N PRO A 7 27.18 0.08 0.27
CA PRO A 7 26.07 0.72 0.95
C PRO A 7 25.52 -0.20 2.05
N ASP A 8 24.74 0.38 2.96
CA ASP A 8 24.09 -0.36 4.05
C ASP A 8 22.74 -0.97 3.64
N MET A 9 22.11 -0.44 2.59
CA MET A 9 20.90 -0.99 1.96
C MET A 9 20.90 -0.71 0.47
N VAL A 10 20.27 -1.60 -0.32
CA VAL A 10 20.06 -1.42 -1.77
C VAL A 10 18.61 -1.76 -2.11
N THR A 11 17.99 -0.89 -2.90
CA THR A 11 16.67 -1.12 -3.49
C THR A 11 16.53 -0.31 -4.77
N ASP A 12 15.41 -0.43 -5.47
CA ASP A 12 15.10 0.35 -6.66
C ASP A 12 13.63 0.76 -6.71
N GLN A 13 13.37 1.94 -7.29
CA GLN A 13 12.01 2.46 -7.51
C GLN A 13 11.88 3.19 -8.86
N THR A 14 12.70 2.81 -9.85
CA THR A 14 12.41 3.22 -11.23
C THR A 14 11.03 2.70 -11.66
N SER A 15 10.44 3.24 -12.72
CA SER A 15 9.18 2.73 -13.28
C SER A 15 9.41 1.48 -14.14
N ALA A 16 10.11 0.48 -13.59
CA ALA A 16 10.46 -0.76 -14.30
C ALA A 16 9.24 -1.59 -14.76
N HIS A 17 8.08 -1.35 -14.15
CA HIS A 17 6.80 -1.96 -14.51
C HIS A 17 6.30 -1.59 -15.90
N ASP A 18 6.82 -0.50 -16.48
CA ASP A 18 6.53 -0.06 -17.84
C ASP A 18 7.85 0.11 -18.62
N PRO A 19 8.36 -0.96 -19.25
CA PRO A 19 9.62 -0.88 -19.99
C PRO A 19 9.57 0.07 -21.20
N LEU A 20 8.38 0.43 -21.70
CA LEU A 20 8.25 1.32 -22.84
C LEU A 20 8.35 2.79 -22.41
N HIS A 21 7.79 3.16 -21.26
CA HIS A 21 7.69 4.56 -20.83
C HIS A 21 8.35 4.91 -19.48
N GLY A 22 8.85 3.92 -18.74
CA GLY A 22 9.29 4.08 -17.36
C GLY A 22 10.77 3.80 -17.05
N TYR A 23 11.55 3.32 -18.01
CA TYR A 23 12.95 2.94 -17.76
C TYR A 23 13.89 3.32 -18.90
N LEU A 24 14.73 4.31 -18.63
CA LEU A 24 15.72 4.82 -19.59
C LEU A 24 16.81 3.77 -19.86
N PRO A 25 16.96 3.27 -21.11
CA PRO A 25 18.04 2.34 -21.44
C PRO A 25 19.42 2.96 -21.24
N LYS A 26 20.37 2.16 -20.76
CA LYS A 26 21.74 2.59 -20.51
C LYS A 26 22.39 3.11 -21.80
N GLY A 27 22.94 4.32 -21.73
CA GLY A 27 23.64 4.97 -22.83
C GLY A 27 22.76 5.82 -23.75
N TRP A 28 21.44 5.88 -23.51
CA TRP A 28 20.53 6.76 -24.25
C TRP A 28 20.32 8.08 -23.51
N SER A 29 19.97 9.13 -24.25
CA SER A 29 19.41 10.36 -23.66
C SER A 29 17.90 10.23 -23.44
N TRP A 30 17.31 11.12 -22.64
CA TRP A 30 15.86 11.13 -22.43
C TRP A 30 15.10 11.43 -23.72
N GLU A 31 15.60 12.35 -24.53
CA GLU A 31 15.02 12.72 -25.83
C GLU A 31 15.09 11.56 -26.83
N GLU A 32 16.24 10.86 -26.88
CA GLU A 32 16.40 9.67 -27.71
C GLU A 32 15.41 8.57 -27.29
N TYR A 33 15.25 8.37 -25.98
CA TYR A 33 14.30 7.40 -25.43
C TYR A 33 12.86 7.72 -25.82
N GLN A 34 12.44 8.97 -25.69
CA GLN A 34 11.09 9.39 -26.10
C GLN A 34 10.85 9.19 -27.59
N GLN A 35 11.81 9.57 -28.45
CA GLN A 35 11.69 9.37 -29.90
C GLN A 35 11.62 7.89 -30.28
N LYS A 36 12.49 7.06 -29.69
CA LYS A 36 12.51 5.61 -29.97
C LYS A 36 11.30 4.88 -29.42
N ALA A 37 10.73 5.32 -28.30
CA ALA A 37 9.48 4.76 -27.79
C ALA A 37 8.33 4.91 -28.81
N GLU A 38 8.34 5.96 -29.62
CA GLU A 38 7.36 6.16 -30.71
C GLU A 38 7.75 5.39 -31.98
N SER A 39 9.02 5.47 -32.41
CA SER A 39 9.44 4.92 -33.71
C SER A 39 9.73 3.42 -33.70
N ASP A 40 10.19 2.88 -32.57
CA ASP A 40 10.51 1.46 -32.35
C ASP A 40 10.17 1.03 -30.90
N PRO A 41 8.87 0.87 -30.58
CA PRO A 41 8.43 0.51 -29.24
C PRO A 41 9.03 -0.82 -28.76
N GLN A 42 9.11 -1.83 -29.64
CA GLN A 42 9.61 -3.16 -29.28
C GLN A 42 11.11 -3.16 -29.02
N GLY A 43 11.90 -2.46 -29.85
CA GLY A 43 13.31 -2.26 -29.60
C GLY A 43 13.58 -1.48 -28.31
N THR A 44 12.74 -0.49 -28.00
CA THR A 44 12.80 0.28 -26.75
C THR A 44 12.54 -0.59 -25.53
N ILE A 45 11.47 -1.40 -25.54
CA ILE A 45 11.16 -2.36 -24.47
C ILE A 45 12.34 -3.32 -24.24
N LEU A 46 12.89 -3.89 -25.31
CA LEU A 46 14.01 -4.83 -25.21
C LEU A 46 15.27 -4.15 -24.66
N ALA A 47 15.57 -2.92 -25.08
CA ALA A 47 16.72 -2.16 -24.59
C ALA A 47 16.58 -1.80 -23.10
N ALA A 48 15.36 -1.43 -22.68
CA ALA A 48 15.04 -1.15 -21.28
C ALA A 48 15.21 -2.41 -20.42
N LYS A 49 14.61 -3.55 -20.80
CA LYS A 49 14.74 -4.82 -20.06
C LYS A 49 16.18 -5.30 -19.95
N ARG A 50 16.97 -5.18 -21.02
CA ARG A 50 18.42 -5.49 -20.96
C ARG A 50 19.17 -4.60 -19.97
N SER A 51 18.80 -3.32 -19.90
CA SER A 51 19.38 -2.38 -18.93
C SER A 51 18.93 -2.68 -17.50
N MET A 52 17.70 -3.17 -17.31
CA MET A 52 17.22 -3.67 -16.01
C MET A 52 17.96 -4.93 -15.58
N ALA A 53 18.29 -5.84 -16.51
CA ALA A 53 19.09 -7.02 -16.20
C ALA A 53 20.49 -6.67 -15.69
N ASP A 54 21.20 -5.75 -16.36
CA ASP A 54 22.47 -5.21 -15.87
C ASP A 54 22.32 -4.60 -14.46
N HIS A 55 21.21 -3.88 -14.21
CA HIS A 55 20.91 -3.27 -12.92
C HIS A 55 20.66 -4.30 -11.83
N VAL A 56 19.80 -5.29 -12.08
CA VAL A 56 19.48 -6.37 -11.13
C VAL A 56 20.71 -7.23 -10.85
N GLN A 57 21.58 -7.50 -11.83
CA GLN A 57 22.86 -8.17 -11.57
C GLN A 57 23.75 -7.37 -10.59
N ALA A 58 23.74 -6.04 -10.67
CA ALA A 58 24.45 -5.21 -9.71
C ALA A 58 23.80 -5.28 -8.30
N MET A 59 22.47 -5.33 -8.21
CA MET A 59 21.76 -5.52 -6.95
C MET A 59 22.06 -6.90 -6.34
N LEU A 60 22.04 -7.96 -7.14
CA LEU A 60 22.43 -9.32 -6.73
C LEU A 60 23.86 -9.36 -6.20
N ALA A 61 24.80 -8.70 -6.88
CA ALA A 61 26.18 -8.63 -6.41
C ALA A 61 26.31 -7.90 -5.05
N PHE A 62 25.47 -6.90 -4.76
CA PHE A 62 25.40 -6.30 -3.41
C PHE A 62 24.77 -7.27 -2.39
N HIS A 63 23.72 -7.98 -2.79
CA HIS A 63 23.07 -9.01 -1.97
C HIS A 63 24.06 -10.12 -1.55
N GLU A 64 24.86 -10.62 -2.49
CA GLU A 64 25.92 -11.61 -2.24
C GLU A 64 26.99 -11.11 -1.27
N MET A 65 27.22 -9.78 -1.20
CA MET A 65 28.11 -9.15 -0.21
C MET A 65 27.46 -8.98 1.17
N GLY A 66 26.26 -9.54 1.39
CA GLY A 66 25.49 -9.42 2.62
C GLY A 66 24.91 -8.02 2.85
N VAL A 67 24.73 -7.23 1.79
CA VAL A 67 23.98 -5.96 1.90
C VAL A 67 22.48 -6.27 1.83
N PRO A 68 21.67 -5.85 2.81
CA PRO A 68 20.22 -5.92 2.72
C PRO A 68 19.73 -5.31 1.40
N THR A 69 19.20 -6.18 0.55
CA THR A 69 18.77 -5.84 -0.81
C THR A 69 17.34 -6.33 -0.97
N PHE A 70 16.46 -5.50 -1.52
CA PHE A 70 15.05 -5.83 -1.67
C PHE A 70 14.41 -5.11 -2.86
N ASP A 71 13.39 -5.71 -3.45
CA ASP A 71 12.54 -5.10 -4.48
C ASP A 71 11.46 -4.22 -3.83
N TYR A 72 11.32 -2.99 -4.33
CA TYR A 72 10.36 -2.00 -3.81
C TYR A 72 9.09 -1.87 -4.65
N GLY A 73 8.68 -2.97 -5.27
CA GLY A 73 7.36 -3.11 -5.84
C GLY A 73 7.17 -2.49 -7.21
N ASN A 74 8.24 -2.45 -8.01
CA ASN A 74 8.24 -1.96 -9.39
C ASN A 74 8.43 -3.07 -10.43
N ASN A 75 8.46 -4.34 -10.01
CA ASN A 75 8.59 -5.51 -10.86
C ASN A 75 9.94 -5.64 -11.60
N ILE A 76 10.99 -4.95 -11.17
CA ILE A 76 12.30 -4.98 -11.84
C ILE A 76 12.92 -6.39 -11.88
N ARG A 77 12.70 -7.20 -10.83
CA ARG A 77 13.15 -8.61 -10.78
C ARG A 77 12.54 -9.43 -11.91
N GLN A 78 11.24 -9.29 -12.16
CA GLN A 78 10.53 -9.99 -13.23
C GLN A 78 11.07 -9.57 -14.60
N MET A 79 11.25 -8.27 -14.82
CA MET A 79 11.77 -7.77 -16.10
C MET A 79 13.19 -8.27 -16.38
N ALA A 80 14.04 -8.38 -15.36
CA ALA A 80 15.37 -8.97 -15.48
C ALA A 80 15.33 -10.50 -15.71
N GLN A 81 14.42 -11.21 -15.04
CA GLN A 81 14.24 -12.65 -15.21
C GLN A 81 13.85 -12.99 -16.66
N GLU A 82 12.92 -12.23 -17.24
CA GLU A 82 12.43 -12.43 -18.61
C GLU A 82 13.52 -12.31 -19.69
N VAL A 83 14.63 -11.63 -19.39
CA VAL A 83 15.77 -11.48 -20.31
C VAL A 83 17.03 -12.22 -19.84
N GLY A 84 16.87 -13.20 -18.94
CA GLY A 84 17.88 -14.22 -18.65
C GLY A 84 18.59 -14.12 -17.31
N VAL A 85 18.19 -13.24 -16.39
CA VAL A 85 18.73 -13.24 -15.02
C VAL A 85 17.96 -14.28 -14.20
N SER A 86 18.37 -15.55 -14.29
CA SER A 86 17.63 -16.68 -13.70
C SER A 86 17.46 -16.59 -12.18
N ASN A 87 18.37 -15.90 -11.50
CA ASN A 87 18.38 -15.72 -10.06
C ASN A 87 17.92 -14.31 -9.61
N ALA A 88 17.15 -13.61 -10.47
CA ALA A 88 16.65 -12.27 -10.18
C ALA A 88 15.80 -12.16 -8.90
N PHE A 89 15.22 -13.27 -8.43
CA PHE A 89 14.39 -13.35 -7.23
C PHE A 89 15.15 -13.79 -5.97
N ASP A 90 16.49 -13.89 -6.01
CA ASP A 90 17.28 -14.24 -4.82
C ASP A 90 17.15 -13.21 -3.69
N PHE A 91 16.82 -11.96 -4.01
CA PHE A 91 16.43 -10.96 -3.01
C PHE A 91 14.90 -10.77 -2.97
N PRO A 92 14.31 -10.58 -1.77
CA PRO A 92 12.87 -10.59 -1.58
C PRO A 92 12.22 -9.25 -1.96
N GLY A 93 10.89 -9.26 -2.13
CA GLY A 93 10.10 -8.03 -2.08
C GLY A 93 10.02 -7.46 -0.68
N PHE A 94 9.81 -6.15 -0.59
CA PHE A 94 9.74 -5.46 0.70
C PHE A 94 8.55 -5.91 1.57
N VAL A 95 7.47 -6.41 0.97
CA VAL A 95 6.29 -6.84 1.71
C VAL A 95 6.53 -8.14 2.49
N PRO A 96 6.93 -9.26 1.87
CA PRO A 96 7.28 -10.45 2.64
C PRO A 96 8.43 -10.20 3.63
N ALA A 97 9.37 -9.31 3.30
CA ALA A 97 10.53 -9.03 4.14
C ALA A 97 10.23 -8.15 5.37
N TYR A 98 9.35 -7.13 5.24
CA TYR A 98 9.21 -6.08 6.26
C TYR A 98 7.77 -5.72 6.60
N ILE A 99 6.86 -5.67 5.62
CA ILE A 99 5.54 -5.01 5.79
C ILE A 99 4.42 -5.98 6.14
N ARG A 100 4.49 -7.25 5.73
CA ARG A 100 3.40 -8.20 5.95
C ARG A 100 2.91 -8.30 7.40
N PRO A 101 3.76 -8.23 8.45
CA PRO A 101 3.28 -8.19 9.83
C PRO A 101 2.33 -7.02 10.15
N LEU A 102 2.52 -5.87 9.50
CA LEU A 102 1.60 -4.73 9.61
C LEU A 102 0.25 -5.04 8.95
N PHE A 103 0.27 -5.63 7.75
CA PHE A 103 -0.95 -6.06 7.05
C PHE A 103 -1.75 -7.10 7.82
N CYS A 104 -1.09 -8.00 8.56
CA CYS A 104 -1.78 -8.96 9.42
C CYS A 104 -2.66 -8.28 10.50
N ARG A 105 -2.38 -7.04 10.90
CA ARG A 105 -3.23 -6.24 11.81
C ARG A 105 -4.08 -5.18 11.09
N GLY A 106 -4.21 -5.29 9.77
CA GLY A 106 -4.92 -4.33 8.92
C GLY A 106 -4.24 -2.96 8.81
N ILE A 107 -2.99 -2.83 9.28
CA ILE A 107 -2.22 -1.58 9.25
C ILE A 107 -1.71 -1.37 7.83
N GLY A 108 -2.07 -0.23 7.23
CA GLY A 108 -1.71 0.11 5.86
C GLY A 108 -1.78 1.62 5.60
N PRO A 109 -1.62 2.09 4.34
CA PRO A 109 -1.42 3.50 4.00
C PRO A 109 -2.71 4.34 4.03
N PHE A 110 -3.37 4.34 5.18
CA PHE A 110 -4.53 5.15 5.51
C PHE A 110 -4.19 6.64 5.42
N ARG A 111 -5.05 7.41 4.74
CA ARG A 111 -4.81 8.83 4.46
C ARG A 111 -6.10 9.62 4.47
N TRP A 112 -5.96 10.93 4.68
CA TRP A 112 -7.08 11.84 4.55
C TRP A 112 -6.65 13.19 3.96
N VAL A 113 -7.63 13.93 3.44
CA VAL A 113 -7.45 15.18 2.70
C VAL A 113 -8.47 16.21 3.19
N ALA A 114 -8.02 17.43 3.47
CA ALA A 114 -8.88 18.54 3.84
C ALA A 114 -9.45 19.24 2.60
N LEU A 115 -10.76 19.13 2.37
CA LEU A 115 -11.40 19.76 1.19
C LEU A 115 -11.47 21.28 1.27
N SER A 116 -11.25 21.86 2.44
CA SER A 116 -11.13 23.31 2.65
C SER A 116 -9.94 23.93 1.92
N GLY A 117 -8.88 23.14 1.70
CA GLY A 117 -7.57 23.67 1.32
C GLY A 117 -6.79 24.31 2.48
N ASP A 118 -7.35 24.37 3.70
CA ASP A 118 -6.70 24.96 4.87
C ASP A 118 -5.76 23.94 5.55
N PRO A 119 -4.44 24.19 5.63
CA PRO A 119 -3.51 23.30 6.33
C PRO A 119 -3.81 23.14 7.82
N GLN A 120 -4.50 24.10 8.45
CA GLN A 120 -4.90 23.98 9.86
C GLN A 120 -5.84 22.81 10.11
N ASP A 121 -6.67 22.43 9.14
CA ASP A 121 -7.55 21.27 9.29
C ASP A 121 -6.72 19.98 9.44
N ILE A 122 -5.63 19.85 8.68
CA ILE A 122 -4.71 18.71 8.85
C ILE A 122 -4.00 18.76 10.21
N TYR A 123 -3.51 19.93 10.64
CA TYR A 123 -2.85 20.02 11.95
C TYR A 123 -3.80 19.70 13.12
N LYS A 124 -5.08 20.06 13.02
CA LYS A 124 -6.11 19.66 13.99
C LYS A 124 -6.34 18.15 13.96
N THR A 125 -6.42 17.53 12.78
CA THR A 125 -6.53 16.07 12.69
C THR A 125 -5.29 15.35 13.23
N ASP A 126 -4.07 15.87 13.02
CA ASP A 126 -2.84 15.32 13.60
C ASP A 126 -2.93 15.31 15.14
N ALA A 127 -3.39 16.42 15.74
CA ALA A 127 -3.61 16.51 17.18
C ALA A 127 -4.68 15.52 17.66
N LYS A 128 -5.80 15.38 16.93
CA LYS A 128 -6.87 14.43 17.24
C LYS A 128 -6.39 12.99 17.21
N VAL A 129 -5.54 12.62 16.25
CA VAL A 129 -4.97 11.27 16.17
C VAL A 129 -4.13 10.98 17.43
N LYS A 130 -3.27 11.91 17.86
CA LYS A 130 -2.48 11.76 19.09
C LYS A 130 -3.33 11.68 20.35
N GLU A 131 -4.46 12.40 20.38
CA GLU A 131 -5.43 12.34 21.48
C GLU A 131 -6.09 10.97 21.58
N ILE A 132 -6.42 10.34 20.46
CA ILE A 132 -7.09 9.02 20.40
C ILE A 132 -6.10 7.89 20.63
N ILE A 133 -4.93 7.94 20.00
CA ILE A 133 -3.89 6.89 20.05
C ILE A 133 -2.73 7.42 20.91
N LYS A 134 -2.91 7.44 22.23
CA LYS A 134 -2.02 8.14 23.17
C LYS A 134 -0.67 7.47 23.36
N ASP A 135 -0.64 6.14 23.34
CA ASP A 135 0.51 5.36 23.82
C ASP A 135 1.49 4.96 22.70
N ASP A 136 1.15 5.22 21.44
CA ASP A 136 2.02 4.90 20.29
C ASP A 136 3.02 6.03 20.00
N GLN A 137 4.19 5.94 20.64
CA GLN A 137 5.28 6.92 20.48
C GLN A 137 5.80 6.99 19.04
N HIS A 138 5.80 5.88 18.31
CA HIS A 138 6.26 5.87 16.92
C HIS A 138 5.29 6.65 16.03
N LEU A 139 3.98 6.43 16.20
CA LEU A 139 2.95 7.17 15.49
C LEU A 139 3.02 8.68 15.81
N HIS A 140 3.26 9.05 17.07
CA HIS A 140 3.39 10.45 17.45
C HIS A 140 4.59 11.10 16.76
N HIS A 141 5.75 10.42 16.78
CA HIS A 141 6.94 10.89 16.09
C HIS A 141 6.75 10.99 14.57
N TRP A 142 6.04 10.03 13.96
CA TRP A 142 5.66 10.09 12.56
C TRP A 142 4.88 11.36 12.23
N LEU A 143 3.87 11.71 13.03
CA LEU A 143 3.07 12.92 12.82
C LEU A 143 3.89 14.21 13.01
N ASP A 144 4.79 14.24 13.99
CA ASP A 144 5.70 15.39 14.20
C ASP A 144 6.64 15.59 13.01
N MET A 145 7.32 14.51 12.60
CA MET A 145 8.19 14.53 11.42
C MET A 145 7.42 14.88 10.15
N ALA A 146 6.21 14.36 9.97
CA ALA A 146 5.38 14.66 8.82
C ALA A 146 4.92 16.13 8.80
N ARG A 147 4.78 16.79 9.95
CA ARG A 147 4.51 18.23 10.02
C ARG A 147 5.75 19.06 9.70
N GLU A 148 6.92 18.67 10.20
CA GLU A 148 8.17 19.42 10.05
C GLU A 148 8.84 19.23 8.68
N ARG A 149 8.66 18.06 8.07
CA ARG A 149 9.47 17.61 6.92
C ARG A 149 8.67 17.41 5.64
N ILE A 150 7.34 17.35 5.68
CA ILE A 150 6.49 17.15 4.50
C ILE A 150 5.71 18.44 4.22
N SER A 151 6.06 19.11 3.13
CA SER A 151 5.26 20.22 2.60
C SER A 151 4.04 19.69 1.86
N PHE A 152 2.89 20.34 2.03
CA PHE A 152 1.68 19.97 1.31
C PHE A 152 1.80 20.22 -0.20
N GLN A 153 1.07 19.42 -0.99
CA GLN A 153 0.98 19.53 -2.45
C GLN A 153 -0.50 19.46 -2.85
N GLY A 154 -1.02 20.51 -3.48
CA GLY A 154 -2.46 20.61 -3.74
C GLY A 154 -3.25 20.81 -2.44
N LEU A 155 -4.33 20.03 -2.25
CA LEU A 155 -5.07 20.06 -0.99
C LEU A 155 -4.20 19.50 0.15
N PRO A 156 -4.18 20.13 1.34
CA PRO A 156 -3.51 19.57 2.51
C PRO A 156 -4.01 18.16 2.80
N ALA A 157 -3.08 17.22 2.97
CA ALA A 157 -3.35 15.81 3.17
C ALA A 157 -2.36 15.20 4.14
N ARG A 158 -2.77 14.13 4.81
CA ARG A 158 -1.93 13.36 5.72
C ARG A 158 -2.03 11.88 5.41
N ILE A 159 -0.87 11.24 5.40
CA ILE A 159 -0.71 9.79 5.43
C ILE A 159 -0.36 9.39 6.87
N CYS A 160 -1.00 8.37 7.42
CA CYS A 160 -0.70 7.83 8.74
C CYS A 160 -1.11 6.36 8.77
N TRP A 161 -0.14 5.46 8.93
CA TRP A 161 -0.42 4.04 8.90
C TRP A 161 -1.15 3.61 10.18
N VAL A 162 -2.39 3.16 10.02
CA VAL A 162 -3.24 2.70 11.13
C VAL A 162 -4.03 1.45 10.75
N GLY A 163 -4.27 0.60 11.74
CA GLY A 163 -4.87 -0.72 11.58
C GLY A 163 -6.38 -0.78 11.75
N LEU A 164 -6.91 -2.01 11.72
CA LEU A 164 -8.31 -2.35 11.97
C LEU A 164 -8.83 -1.71 13.27
N GLU A 165 -8.00 -1.72 14.30
CA GLU A 165 -8.32 -1.16 15.62
C GLU A 165 -8.67 0.34 15.62
N TRP A 166 -8.12 1.09 14.66
CA TRP A 166 -8.07 2.56 14.75
C TRP A 166 -8.79 3.29 13.61
N ARG A 167 -8.83 2.73 12.39
CA ARG A 167 -9.41 3.44 11.22
C ARG A 167 -10.84 3.91 11.47
N GLN A 168 -11.71 3.05 12.01
CA GLN A 168 -13.09 3.41 12.33
C GLN A 168 -13.17 4.54 13.37
N LYS A 169 -12.41 4.44 14.46
CA LYS A 169 -12.40 5.44 15.55
C LYS A 169 -11.97 6.81 15.04
N LEU A 170 -10.89 6.85 14.24
CA LEU A 170 -10.39 8.09 13.65
C LEU A 170 -11.38 8.70 12.67
N GLY A 171 -11.97 7.90 11.77
CA GLY A 171 -12.94 8.43 10.81
C GLY A 171 -14.19 9.00 11.45
N LEU A 172 -14.70 8.36 12.51
CA LEU A 172 -15.82 8.89 13.29
C LEU A 172 -15.44 10.19 14.01
N ALA A 173 -14.25 10.27 14.59
CA ALA A 173 -13.76 11.49 15.22
C ALA A 173 -13.59 12.63 14.22
N PHE A 174 -13.07 12.37 13.02
CA PHE A 174 -12.95 13.38 11.98
C PHE A 174 -14.33 13.86 11.50
N ASN A 175 -15.31 12.97 11.37
CA ASN A 175 -16.68 13.36 11.06
C ASN A 175 -17.29 14.25 12.16
N GLU A 176 -16.99 13.99 13.44
CA GLU A 176 -17.39 14.87 14.53
C GLU A 176 -16.72 16.24 14.46
N MET A 177 -15.43 16.30 14.13
CA MET A 177 -14.72 17.57 13.95
C MET A 177 -15.33 18.41 12.82
N VAL A 178 -15.81 17.76 11.75
CA VAL A 178 -16.52 18.43 10.65
C VAL A 178 -17.88 18.94 11.14
N ARG A 179 -18.63 18.11 11.88
CA ARG A 179 -19.95 18.48 12.43
C ARG A 179 -19.88 19.69 13.38
N SER A 180 -18.86 19.71 14.24
CA SER A 180 -18.67 20.78 15.23
C SER A 180 -18.07 22.06 14.66
N GLY A 181 -17.56 22.02 13.43
CA GLY A 181 -16.80 23.12 12.82
C GLY A 181 -15.39 23.27 13.36
N GLU A 182 -14.87 22.29 14.12
CA GLU A 182 -13.46 22.27 14.53
C GLU A 182 -12.56 22.24 13.29
N VAL A 183 -12.90 21.45 12.26
CA VAL A 183 -12.34 21.60 10.91
C VAL A 183 -13.30 22.36 10.00
N SER A 184 -12.75 23.10 9.04
CA SER A 184 -13.51 24.14 8.32
C SER A 184 -14.37 23.63 7.15
N ALA A 185 -14.15 22.40 6.69
CA ALA A 185 -14.92 21.76 5.61
C ALA A 185 -14.86 20.23 5.74
N PRO A 186 -15.63 19.47 4.94
CA PRO A 186 -15.55 18.01 4.93
C PRO A 186 -14.14 17.47 4.67
N ILE A 187 -13.85 16.31 5.26
CA ILE A 187 -12.60 15.58 5.09
C ILE A 187 -12.85 14.34 4.22
N VAL A 188 -11.97 14.08 3.27
CA VAL A 188 -11.98 12.82 2.51
C VAL A 188 -11.03 11.83 3.18
N ILE A 189 -11.47 10.61 3.43
CA ILE A 189 -10.65 9.51 3.94
C ILE A 189 -10.51 8.43 2.87
N GLY A 190 -9.28 8.01 2.61
CA GLY A 190 -9.00 6.92 1.67
C GLY A 190 -7.68 6.24 1.98
N ARG A 191 -7.09 5.64 0.94
CA ARG A 191 -5.82 4.93 1.00
C ARG A 191 -5.25 4.70 -0.40
N ASP A 192 -4.05 4.14 -0.46
CA ASP A 192 -3.58 3.47 -1.68
C ASP A 192 -4.43 2.22 -1.96
N HIS A 193 -4.34 1.69 -3.19
CA HIS A 193 -4.77 0.34 -3.50
C HIS A 193 -3.83 -0.73 -2.92
N LEU A 194 -2.58 -0.37 -2.59
CA LEU A 194 -1.73 -1.17 -1.71
C LEU A 194 -2.27 -1.10 -0.28
N ASP A 195 -2.94 -2.15 0.18
CA ASP A 195 -3.38 -2.31 1.56
C ASP A 195 -3.64 -3.79 1.85
N SER A 196 -3.70 -4.14 3.13
CA SER A 196 -3.80 -5.50 3.65
C SER A 196 -4.83 -6.41 2.96
N GLY A 197 -5.98 -5.88 2.54
CA GLY A 197 -7.09 -6.66 1.94
C GLY A 197 -7.42 -6.32 0.50
N SER A 198 -6.69 -5.39 -0.12
CA SER A 198 -7.15 -4.73 -1.35
C SER A 198 -6.30 -5.03 -2.57
N VAL A 199 -5.39 -5.99 -2.53
CA VAL A 199 -4.49 -6.29 -3.64
C VAL A 199 -4.10 -7.77 -3.68
N ALA A 200 -4.06 -8.31 -4.91
CA ALA A 200 -3.35 -9.52 -5.27
C ALA A 200 -2.24 -9.12 -6.26
N SER A 201 -0.99 -9.36 -5.88
CA SER A 201 0.20 -9.01 -6.66
C SER A 201 1.37 -9.93 -6.26
N PRO A 202 1.56 -11.06 -6.97
CA PRO A 202 2.54 -12.10 -6.61
C PRO A 202 4.01 -11.65 -6.56
N ASN A 203 4.34 -10.54 -7.24
CA ASN A 203 5.70 -9.97 -7.23
C ASN A 203 5.85 -8.77 -6.27
N ARG A 204 4.84 -8.52 -5.41
CA ARG A 204 4.80 -7.39 -4.47
C ARG A 204 4.06 -7.75 -3.18
N GLU A 205 2.79 -7.35 -3.01
CA GLU A 205 2.09 -7.46 -1.72
C GLU A 205 1.81 -8.89 -1.30
N THR A 206 1.44 -9.74 -2.25
CA THR A 206 1.11 -11.16 -1.98
C THR A 206 2.25 -12.09 -2.39
N GLU A 207 3.49 -11.59 -2.50
CA GLU A 207 4.65 -12.43 -2.77
C GLU A 207 4.95 -13.38 -1.61
N ALA A 208 5.08 -14.67 -1.90
CA ALA A 208 5.38 -15.70 -0.91
C ALA A 208 4.38 -15.69 0.26
N MET A 209 3.08 -15.73 -0.04
CA MET A 209 2.09 -16.02 0.99
C MET A 209 2.39 -17.40 1.58
N ARG A 210 2.20 -17.54 2.89
CA ARG A 210 2.61 -18.76 3.62
C ARG A 210 1.95 -20.03 3.08
N ASP A 211 0.73 -19.92 2.58
CA ASP A 211 -0.08 -20.99 2.00
C ASP A 211 0.06 -21.11 0.47
N GLY A 212 0.89 -20.27 -0.17
CA GLY A 212 1.05 -20.21 -1.63
C GLY A 212 -0.11 -19.53 -2.37
N SER A 213 -1.00 -18.82 -1.66
CA SER A 213 -2.16 -18.11 -2.25
C SER A 213 -1.80 -16.79 -2.97
N ASP A 214 -0.57 -16.65 -3.44
CA ASP A 214 -0.01 -15.42 -3.99
C ASP A 214 -0.88 -14.80 -5.10
N ALA A 215 -1.38 -15.65 -6.01
CA ALA A 215 -2.12 -15.26 -7.21
C ALA A 215 -3.64 -15.24 -7.04
N VAL A 216 -4.18 -15.50 -5.84
CA VAL A 216 -5.64 -15.50 -5.61
C VAL A 216 -6.17 -14.07 -5.63
N SER A 217 -6.88 -13.70 -6.70
CA SER A 217 -7.40 -12.35 -6.93
C SER A 217 -8.85 -12.14 -6.48
N ASP A 218 -9.47 -13.11 -5.80
CA ASP A 218 -10.84 -12.97 -5.27
C ASP A 218 -10.90 -11.87 -4.20
N TRP A 219 -9.86 -11.77 -3.36
CA TRP A 219 -9.78 -10.82 -2.24
C TRP A 219 -9.96 -9.35 -2.63
N PRO A 220 -9.22 -8.77 -3.58
CA PRO A 220 -9.45 -7.38 -4.00
C PRO A 220 -10.83 -7.17 -4.62
N LEU A 221 -11.39 -8.16 -5.32
CA LEU A 221 -12.76 -8.09 -5.87
C LEU A 221 -13.78 -8.03 -4.74
N LEU A 222 -13.66 -8.91 -3.73
CA LEU A 222 -14.50 -8.91 -2.54
C LEU A 222 -14.35 -7.62 -1.72
N ASN A 223 -13.13 -7.08 -1.58
CA ASN A 223 -12.90 -5.80 -0.91
C ASN A 223 -13.67 -4.66 -1.60
N ALA A 224 -13.65 -4.58 -2.94
CA ALA A 224 -14.43 -3.58 -3.67
C ALA A 224 -15.94 -3.76 -3.50
N LEU A 225 -16.43 -5.00 -3.63
CA LEU A 225 -17.85 -5.32 -3.46
C LEU A 225 -18.33 -4.96 -2.05
N LEU A 226 -17.54 -5.31 -1.02
CA LEU A 226 -17.89 -5.03 0.37
C LEU A 226 -17.82 -3.54 0.71
N ASN A 227 -16.83 -2.80 0.19
CA ASN A 227 -16.78 -1.35 0.36
C ASN A 227 -17.99 -0.65 -0.30
N THR A 228 -18.42 -1.14 -1.47
CA THR A 228 -19.64 -0.68 -2.15
C THR A 228 -20.87 -0.93 -1.27
N ALA A 229 -21.03 -2.16 -0.76
CA ALA A 229 -22.14 -2.53 0.11
C ALA A 229 -22.12 -1.78 1.46
N SER A 230 -20.94 -1.45 1.97
CA SER A 230 -20.76 -0.76 3.26
C SER A 230 -21.11 0.73 3.17
N GLY A 231 -21.03 1.31 1.98
CA GLY A 231 -21.36 2.71 1.69
C GLY A 231 -20.15 3.64 1.56
N ALA A 232 -19.05 3.17 0.99
CA ALA A 232 -17.98 4.07 0.57
C ALA A 232 -18.52 5.10 -0.45
N THR A 233 -17.97 6.32 -0.49
CA THR A 233 -18.44 7.37 -1.40
C THR A 233 -18.06 7.04 -2.84
N TRP A 234 -16.87 6.50 -3.06
CA TRP A 234 -16.53 5.85 -4.32
C TRP A 234 -15.60 4.66 -4.09
N VAL A 235 -15.68 3.72 -5.03
CA VAL A 235 -14.95 2.46 -5.03
C VAL A 235 -14.38 2.25 -6.42
N SER A 236 -13.17 1.69 -6.50
CA SER A 236 -12.47 1.44 -7.76
C SER A 236 -11.90 0.02 -7.79
N LEU A 237 -11.86 -0.58 -8.97
CA LEU A 237 -11.19 -1.85 -9.27
C LEU A 237 -10.26 -1.63 -10.45
N HIS A 238 -8.96 -1.80 -10.23
CA HIS A 238 -7.90 -1.53 -11.21
C HIS A 238 -7.06 -2.79 -11.47
N HIS A 239 -6.35 -2.79 -12.59
CA HIS A 239 -5.42 -3.83 -13.01
C HIS A 239 -4.04 -3.24 -13.29
N GLY A 240 -2.99 -3.94 -12.83
CA GLY A 240 -1.59 -3.69 -13.16
C GLY A 240 -0.95 -2.44 -12.55
N GLY A 241 -1.57 -1.83 -11.54
CA GLY A 241 -0.93 -0.77 -10.78
C GLY A 241 0.31 -1.27 -10.04
N GLY A 242 1.38 -0.45 -10.05
CA GLY A 242 2.64 -0.75 -9.39
C GLY A 242 3.56 -1.67 -10.17
N VAL A 243 3.08 -2.88 -10.50
CA VAL A 243 3.89 -3.95 -11.12
C VAL A 243 3.63 -4.16 -12.61
N GLY A 244 2.72 -3.39 -13.22
CA GLY A 244 2.46 -3.40 -14.65
C GLY A 244 1.39 -4.41 -15.06
N MET A 245 1.00 -4.34 -16.34
CA MET A 245 -0.07 -5.17 -16.91
C MET A 245 0.19 -6.66 -16.69
N GLY A 246 -0.83 -7.40 -16.28
CA GLY A 246 -0.76 -8.84 -16.02
C GLY A 246 -0.32 -9.24 -14.61
N PHE A 247 0.26 -8.33 -13.80
CA PHE A 247 0.91 -8.71 -12.54
C PHE A 247 0.14 -8.34 -11.26
N SER A 248 -0.92 -7.53 -11.34
CA SER A 248 -1.73 -7.21 -10.15
C SER A 248 -3.20 -6.93 -10.44
N GLN A 249 -4.05 -7.20 -9.45
CA GLN A 249 -5.45 -6.76 -9.39
C GLN A 249 -5.70 -6.16 -8.02
N HIS A 250 -6.33 -4.98 -7.95
CA HIS A 250 -6.46 -4.26 -6.68
C HIS A 250 -7.64 -3.29 -6.63
N SER A 251 -8.15 -3.08 -5.42
CA SER A 251 -9.30 -2.21 -5.13
C SER A 251 -8.92 -0.96 -4.35
N GLY A 252 -9.61 0.12 -4.65
CA GLY A 252 -9.53 1.39 -3.92
C GLY A 252 -10.87 1.72 -3.31
N MET A 253 -10.83 2.42 -2.18
CA MET A 253 -12.01 2.92 -1.51
C MET A 253 -11.73 4.31 -0.97
N VAL A 254 -12.75 5.16 -1.01
CA VAL A 254 -12.73 6.47 -0.38
C VAL A 254 -14.11 6.79 0.19
N ILE A 255 -14.12 7.44 1.34
CA ILE A 255 -15.32 7.87 2.05
C ILE A 255 -15.21 9.32 2.51
N VAL A 256 -16.29 10.07 2.39
CA VAL A 256 -16.38 11.47 2.84
C VAL A 256 -16.93 11.55 4.26
N CYS A 257 -16.24 12.31 5.11
CA CYS A 257 -16.68 12.79 6.40
C CYS A 257 -17.28 14.19 6.22
N ASP A 258 -18.61 14.29 6.10
CA ASP A 258 -19.33 15.55 5.87
C ASP A 258 -20.06 16.07 7.13
N GLY A 259 -19.85 15.44 8.28
CA GLY A 259 -20.47 15.81 9.56
C GLY A 259 -21.88 15.24 9.78
N THR A 260 -22.46 14.59 8.78
CA THR A 260 -23.82 14.03 8.87
C THR A 260 -23.85 12.71 9.66
N ASP A 261 -25.02 12.36 10.19
CA ASP A 261 -25.26 11.08 10.85
C ASP A 261 -25.28 9.93 9.83
N GLU A 262 -25.73 10.20 8.61
CA GLU A 262 -25.68 9.24 7.51
C GLU A 262 -24.23 8.90 7.15
N ALA A 263 -23.32 9.89 7.14
CA ALA A 263 -21.89 9.64 6.97
C ALA A 263 -21.32 8.86 8.14
N ALA A 264 -21.66 9.19 9.39
CA ALA A 264 -21.21 8.44 10.56
C ALA A 264 -21.57 6.94 10.45
N ALA A 265 -22.80 6.62 10.01
CA ALA A 265 -23.22 5.24 9.79
C ALA A 265 -22.43 4.52 8.68
N ARG A 266 -22.12 5.21 7.57
CA ARG A 266 -21.28 4.67 6.48
C ARG A 266 -19.84 4.46 6.94
N ILE A 267 -19.25 5.46 7.58
CA ILE A 267 -17.87 5.44 8.10
C ILE A 267 -17.67 4.29 9.07
N ALA A 268 -18.62 4.08 9.99
CA ALA A 268 -18.56 3.00 10.97
C ALA A 268 -18.41 1.62 10.30
N ARG A 269 -19.15 1.35 9.23
CA ARG A 269 -19.08 0.09 8.50
C ARG A 269 -17.84 0.01 7.61
N VAL A 270 -17.63 1.03 6.80
CA VAL A 270 -16.61 1.05 5.76
C VAL A 270 -15.21 0.98 6.36
N LEU A 271 -14.90 1.80 7.37
CA LEU A 271 -13.57 1.84 7.98
C LEU A 271 -13.31 0.71 8.99
N HIS A 272 -14.32 -0.10 9.29
CA HIS A 272 -14.13 -1.40 9.94
C HIS A 272 -13.91 -2.49 8.88
N ASN A 273 -14.84 -2.62 7.93
CA ASN A 273 -14.85 -3.70 6.95
C ASN A 273 -13.63 -3.67 6.02
N ASP A 274 -13.18 -2.50 5.58
CA ASP A 274 -12.05 -2.38 4.68
C ASP A 274 -10.74 -3.00 5.23
N PRO A 275 -10.19 -2.56 6.39
CA PRO A 275 -9.04 -3.23 6.99
C PRO A 275 -9.37 -4.65 7.50
N ALA A 276 -10.62 -4.93 7.89
CA ALA A 276 -11.02 -6.28 8.32
C ALA A 276 -10.91 -7.30 7.20
N THR A 277 -11.13 -6.92 5.93
CA THR A 277 -10.87 -7.82 4.80
C THR A 277 -9.40 -8.22 4.69
N GLY A 278 -8.47 -7.34 5.08
CA GLY A 278 -7.05 -7.64 5.11
C GLY A 278 -6.66 -8.59 6.21
N VAL A 279 -7.20 -8.38 7.42
CA VAL A 279 -7.05 -9.32 8.53
C VAL A 279 -7.65 -10.69 8.16
N MET A 280 -8.85 -10.72 7.57
CA MET A 280 -9.47 -11.94 7.05
C MET A 280 -8.57 -12.68 6.06
N ARG A 281 -8.07 -11.99 5.03
CA ARG A 281 -7.24 -12.58 3.97
C ARG A 281 -5.93 -13.18 4.49
N HIS A 282 -5.33 -12.55 5.50
CA HIS A 282 -4.09 -13.04 6.12
C HIS A 282 -4.36 -14.14 7.14
N ALA A 283 -5.49 -14.10 7.85
CA ALA A 283 -5.90 -15.19 8.74
C ALA A 283 -6.22 -16.47 7.95
N ASP A 284 -6.88 -16.33 6.79
CA ASP A 284 -7.15 -17.42 5.85
C ASP A 284 -5.86 -18.07 5.35
N ALA A 285 -4.85 -17.26 5.01
CA ALA A 285 -3.51 -17.73 4.63
C ALA A 285 -2.68 -18.30 5.80
N GLY A 286 -3.25 -18.39 7.01
CA GLY A 286 -2.63 -19.05 8.16
C GLY A 286 -1.58 -18.23 8.91
N TYR A 287 -1.63 -16.89 8.84
CA TYR A 287 -0.76 -16.03 9.67
C TYR A 287 -1.33 -15.89 11.08
N GLU A 288 -0.58 -16.32 12.11
CA GLU A 288 -1.04 -16.30 13.51
C GLU A 288 -1.39 -14.88 13.98
N ILE A 289 -0.57 -13.89 13.64
CA ILE A 289 -0.81 -12.47 13.98
C ILE A 289 -2.17 -11.99 13.48
N ALA A 290 -2.59 -12.47 12.30
CA ALA A 290 -3.88 -12.09 11.72
C ALA A 290 -5.05 -12.83 12.39
N ILE A 291 -4.86 -14.10 12.74
CA ILE A 291 -5.85 -14.89 13.52
C ILE A 291 -6.07 -14.25 14.90
N GLU A 292 -4.98 -13.87 15.58
CA GLU A 292 -5.02 -13.16 16.87
C GLU A 292 -5.75 -11.81 16.73
N CYS A 293 -5.37 -11.00 15.73
CA CYS A 293 -6.05 -9.73 15.48
C CYS A 293 -7.55 -9.91 15.19
N ALA A 294 -7.92 -10.94 14.41
CA ALA A 294 -9.32 -11.24 14.13
C ALA A 294 -10.11 -11.57 15.41
N ALA A 295 -9.52 -12.36 16.32
CA ALA A 295 -10.13 -12.69 17.61
C ALA A 295 -10.22 -11.46 18.53
N GLU A 296 -9.15 -10.65 18.64
CA GLU A 296 -9.09 -9.42 19.43
C GLU A 296 -10.15 -8.40 19.00
N GLN A 297 -10.36 -8.26 17.68
CA GLN A 297 -11.29 -7.28 17.11
C GLN A 297 -12.71 -7.84 16.89
N GLY A 298 -12.97 -9.08 17.32
CA GLY A 298 -14.30 -9.70 17.25
C GLY A 298 -14.81 -9.94 15.82
N LEU A 299 -13.91 -10.21 14.87
CA LEU A 299 -14.31 -10.52 13.49
C LEU A 299 -15.08 -11.84 13.43
N ASN A 300 -16.10 -11.91 12.57
CA ASN A 300 -16.80 -13.16 12.28
C ASN A 300 -16.19 -13.83 11.05
N LEU A 301 -15.24 -14.75 11.26
CA LEU A 301 -14.58 -15.52 10.20
C LEU A 301 -15.02 -16.99 10.27
N PRO A 302 -16.02 -17.44 9.47
CA PRO A 302 -16.69 -18.73 9.65
C PRO A 302 -15.78 -19.96 9.71
N MET A 303 -14.66 -19.93 8.98
CA MET A 303 -13.72 -21.06 8.87
C MET A 303 -12.52 -20.95 9.82
N VAL A 304 -12.40 -19.86 10.59
CA VAL A 304 -11.30 -19.64 11.53
C VAL A 304 -11.78 -19.96 12.94
N ALA A 305 -11.32 -21.07 13.51
CA ALA A 305 -11.80 -21.56 14.81
C ALA A 305 -11.66 -20.52 15.94
N ALA A 306 -10.58 -19.73 15.95
CA ALA A 306 -10.32 -18.73 16.99
C ALA A 306 -11.38 -17.61 17.05
N THR A 307 -12.16 -17.41 15.99
CA THR A 307 -13.23 -16.41 15.97
C THR A 307 -14.62 -17.01 16.25
N GLN A 308 -14.72 -18.33 16.31
CA GLN A 308 -15.99 -19.03 16.60
C GLN A 308 -16.23 -19.05 18.12
N GLY A 309 -17.35 -18.48 18.57
CA GLY A 309 -17.73 -18.40 19.99
C GLY A 309 -17.82 -16.99 20.57
N ASN A 310 -17.33 -15.98 19.85
CA ASN A 310 -17.50 -14.56 20.20
C ASN A 310 -18.79 -13.95 19.63
N ALA A 311 -19.52 -14.66 18.77
CA ALA A 311 -20.87 -14.28 18.36
C ALA A 311 -21.85 -14.56 19.51
N LYS A 312 -22.04 -13.56 20.39
CA LYS A 312 -23.11 -13.50 21.37
C LYS A 312 -24.12 -12.44 20.98
#